data_AF-A0A0C9X4H4-F1
#
_entry.id   AF-A0A0C9X4H4-F1
#
_cell.length_a   1.000
_cell.length_b   1.000
_cell.length_c   1.000
_cell.angle_alpha   90.00
_cell.angle_beta   90.00
_cell.angle_gamma   90.00
#
_symmetry.space_group_name_H-M   'P 1'
#
loop_
_entity.id
_entity.type
_entity.pdbx_description
1 polymer ?
#
loop_
_entity_poly.entity_id
_entity_poly.type
_entity_poly.pdbx_seq_one_letter_code
_entity_poly.pdbx_strand_id
1 'polypeptide(L)'
;MNVLVYAGPDVQQTSLNHTLSSLKLILFPHYSVQPITQRVLITHPWAATCALLVVPQCRPRFLSSSASKPIQEYLEDGGAYLGLGTGALYSPPGRVTGLANLNFGISSGESTRLRFFDKFNSSYIYPETSGGEGTPGLAQLRLPDGQALTRVFDAGIGDFVGFEDAKGVVVLAHYADREGAAAGVAIQVGGGKIALWSPNIEYPLSEEPASSLLAQSTPPEVESLEVGRRKLLKATLIQLGLQIPEREEGKSIARPLPQFLTSTPTKPHIVSTIIQALSPSSQLGNFKDANDTFEFVNLADSSKLLEETRANVFTPSDRSTWQPKHIVLCSNGELPPRELTPLFDLDLFFRSLAIAREHKNLTTDPESTSWGVGEALLYGEAITSTQTMLDKNPNLLTQLPTPLLSLASHQLAGRGRGNNVWLSPSGCLLFSVLLRVSLASFPANKLVFIQYLFALAVVEACREENVLGKWGEGIRVKWPNDLYALVGEGGEKRKVGGILVNTSFSGGKVDVVIGEVPRHQSMFSKL
;
A
#
# COMPACT_ATOMS: atom_id res chain seq x y z
N MET A 1 -3.05 -10.24 -0.86
CA MET A 1 -3.51 -10.42 0.54
C MET A 1 -2.99 -9.26 1.39
N ASN A 2 -3.45 -9.13 2.62
CA ASN A 2 -3.01 -8.07 3.53
C ASN A 2 -1.88 -8.59 4.44
N VAL A 3 -0.89 -7.74 4.69
CA VAL A 3 0.03 -7.88 5.83
C VAL A 3 -0.40 -6.86 6.86
N LEU A 4 -0.80 -7.34 8.02
CA LEU A 4 -1.36 -6.50 9.07
C LEU A 4 -0.30 -6.24 10.12
N VAL A 5 -0.01 -4.97 10.38
CA VAL A 5 0.97 -4.55 11.39
C VAL A 5 0.21 -4.06 12.62
N TYR A 6 0.39 -4.70 13.77
CA TYR A 6 -0.31 -4.32 14.98
C TYR A 6 0.08 -2.89 15.40
N ALA A 7 -0.94 -2.06 15.61
CA ALA A 7 -0.84 -0.64 15.97
C ALA A 7 -1.68 -0.37 17.23
N GLY A 8 -1.36 -1.07 18.31
CA GLY A 8 -1.94 -0.86 19.63
C GLY A 8 -1.26 0.24 20.45
N PRO A 9 -1.85 0.64 21.58
CA PRO A 9 -1.29 1.65 22.48
C PRO A 9 0.02 1.21 23.17
N ASP A 10 0.28 -0.09 23.17
CA ASP A 10 1.45 -0.77 23.71
C ASP A 10 2.64 -0.83 22.75
N VAL A 11 2.44 -0.47 21.47
CA VAL A 11 3.48 -0.49 20.43
C VAL A 11 4.35 0.76 20.50
N GLN A 12 5.66 0.60 20.35
CA GLN A 12 6.55 1.75 20.17
C GLN A 12 6.32 2.38 18.80
N GLN A 13 5.98 3.68 18.78
CA GLN A 13 5.60 4.38 17.54
C GLN A 13 6.72 4.35 16.47
N THR A 14 7.99 4.47 16.88
CA THR A 14 9.13 4.38 15.98
C THR A 14 9.20 3.01 15.30
N SER A 15 9.04 1.92 16.07
CA SER A 15 9.04 0.56 15.50
C SER A 15 7.85 0.33 14.59
N LEU A 16 6.66 0.84 14.94
CA LEU A 16 5.49 0.78 14.06
C LEU A 16 5.75 1.46 12.70
N ASN A 17 6.32 2.67 12.71
CA ASN A 17 6.60 3.42 11.50
C ASN A 17 7.63 2.70 10.61
N HIS A 18 8.74 2.25 11.21
CA HIS A 18 9.79 1.51 10.50
C HIS A 18 9.29 0.18 9.95
N THR A 19 8.49 -0.57 10.73
CA THR A 19 7.84 -1.80 10.26
C THR A 19 6.97 -1.52 9.03
N LEU A 20 6.08 -0.52 9.11
CA LEU A 20 5.20 -0.17 8.00
C LEU A 20 5.98 0.24 6.76
N SER A 21 7.00 1.10 6.89
CA SER A 21 7.80 1.58 5.76
C SER A 21 8.61 0.46 5.12
N SER A 22 9.37 -0.30 5.91
CA SER A 22 10.20 -1.42 5.43
C SER A 22 9.37 -2.49 4.73
N LEU A 23 8.25 -2.92 5.33
CA LEU A 23 7.41 -3.94 4.73
C LEU A 23 6.69 -3.45 3.48
N LYS A 24 6.22 -2.19 3.42
CA LYS A 24 5.62 -1.62 2.20
C LYS A 24 6.60 -1.65 1.04
N LEU A 25 7.86 -1.32 1.30
CA LEU A 25 8.91 -1.30 0.28
C LEU A 25 9.25 -2.71 -0.23
N ILE A 26 9.31 -3.70 0.67
CA ILE A 26 9.69 -5.07 0.35
C ILE A 26 8.54 -5.85 -0.31
N LEU A 27 7.31 -5.70 0.18
CA LEU A 27 6.18 -6.56 -0.18
C LEU A 27 5.30 -6.00 -1.30
N PHE A 28 5.45 -4.73 -1.66
CA PHE A 28 4.74 -4.15 -2.80
C PHE A 28 5.30 -4.71 -4.12
N PRO A 29 4.46 -5.17 -5.07
CA PRO A 29 3.01 -4.98 -5.13
C PRO A 29 2.18 -6.20 -4.70
N HIS A 30 2.79 -7.29 -4.24
CA HIS A 30 2.09 -8.53 -3.94
C HIS A 30 1.16 -8.42 -2.72
N TYR A 31 1.54 -7.60 -1.73
CA TYR A 31 0.79 -7.44 -0.49
C TYR A 31 0.50 -5.99 -0.13
N SER A 32 -0.62 -5.78 0.56
CA SER A 32 -0.98 -4.49 1.15
C SER A 32 -0.60 -4.48 2.61
N VAL A 33 0.30 -3.59 3.00
CA VAL A 33 0.74 -3.47 4.39
C VAL A 33 -0.07 -2.38 5.08
N GLN A 34 -0.83 -2.76 6.11
CA GLN A 34 -1.77 -1.87 6.79
C GLN A 34 -1.67 -2.00 8.31
N PRO A 35 -1.82 -0.90 9.07
CA PRO A 35 -1.92 -1.00 10.52
C PRO A 35 -3.25 -1.63 10.93
N ILE A 36 -3.26 -2.44 11.99
CA ILE A 36 -4.47 -2.97 12.62
C ILE A 36 -4.49 -2.64 14.11
N THR A 37 -5.60 -2.08 14.59
CA THR A 37 -5.75 -1.75 16.01
C THR A 37 -6.25 -2.95 16.82
N GLN A 38 -5.98 -2.94 18.12
CA GLN A 38 -6.46 -3.96 19.05
C GLN A 38 -7.98 -4.19 18.97
N ARG A 39 -8.76 -3.11 18.87
CA ARG A 39 -10.22 -3.21 18.73
C ARG A 39 -10.62 -3.99 17.48
N VAL A 40 -9.96 -3.74 16.35
CA VAL A 40 -10.27 -4.43 15.08
C VAL A 40 -9.85 -5.89 15.14
N LEU A 41 -8.70 -6.20 15.74
CA LEU A 41 -8.26 -7.59 15.97
C LEU A 41 -9.29 -8.42 16.74
N ILE A 42 -9.99 -7.81 17.70
CA ILE A 42 -10.97 -8.49 18.56
C ILE A 42 -12.35 -8.59 17.89
N THR A 43 -12.76 -7.57 17.13
CA THR A 43 -14.17 -7.39 16.75
C THR A 43 -14.49 -7.71 15.29
N HIS A 44 -13.51 -7.74 14.39
CA HIS A 44 -13.74 -7.86 12.95
C HIS A 44 -13.09 -9.14 12.37
N PRO A 45 -13.65 -9.73 11.30
CA PRO A 45 -13.06 -10.90 10.64
C PRO A 45 -11.88 -10.48 9.75
N TRP A 46 -10.68 -10.38 10.33
CA TRP A 46 -9.45 -10.00 9.61
C TRP A 46 -8.65 -11.20 9.07
N ALA A 47 -8.71 -12.34 9.78
CA ALA A 47 -7.88 -13.52 9.53
C ALA A 47 -7.94 -14.03 8.08
N ALA A 48 -9.14 -14.11 7.49
CA ALA A 48 -9.36 -14.64 6.14
C ALA A 48 -8.64 -13.86 5.01
N THR A 49 -8.23 -12.62 5.26
CA THR A 49 -7.52 -11.79 4.27
C THR A 49 -6.07 -11.51 4.65
N CYS A 50 -5.63 -12.02 5.80
CA CYS A 50 -4.32 -11.76 6.39
C CYS A 50 -3.31 -12.84 5.98
N ALA A 51 -2.30 -12.45 5.21
CA ALA A 51 -1.17 -13.32 4.87
C ALA A 51 -0.14 -13.38 6.00
N LEU A 52 0.01 -12.30 6.77
CA LEU A 52 0.98 -12.18 7.84
C LEU A 52 0.51 -11.16 8.87
N LEU A 53 0.48 -11.55 10.14
CA LEU A 53 0.35 -10.63 11.26
C LEU A 53 1.75 -10.28 11.79
N VAL A 54 2.09 -9.01 11.76
CA VAL A 54 3.36 -8.50 12.29
C VAL A 54 3.10 -7.73 13.57
N VAL A 55 3.84 -8.08 14.62
CA VAL A 55 3.86 -7.36 15.89
C VAL A 55 5.21 -6.65 16.00
N PRO A 56 5.22 -5.31 15.87
CA PRO A 56 6.42 -4.50 16.11
C PRO A 56 6.84 -4.54 17.59
N GLN A 57 7.93 -3.86 17.93
CA GLN A 57 8.39 -3.77 19.31
C GLN A 57 7.33 -3.13 20.21
N CYS A 58 7.06 -3.79 21.32
CA CYS A 58 6.04 -3.40 22.28
C CYS A 58 6.61 -3.21 23.69
N ARG A 59 5.89 -2.43 24.50
CA ARG A 59 6.21 -2.26 25.92
C ARG A 59 5.89 -3.55 26.71
N PRO A 60 6.55 -3.80 27.86
CA PRO A 60 6.27 -4.96 28.70
C PRO A 60 4.78 -5.03 29.08
N ARG A 61 4.20 -6.24 29.03
CA ARG A 61 2.74 -6.55 29.15
C ARG A 61 1.92 -6.24 27.89
N PHE A 62 2.38 -6.81 26.78
CA PHE A 62 1.77 -6.72 25.46
C PHE A 62 0.51 -7.61 25.30
N LEU A 63 -0.50 -7.08 24.61
CA LEU A 63 -1.84 -7.66 24.30
C LEU A 63 -2.71 -8.04 25.52
N SER A 64 -3.94 -7.50 25.54
CA SER A 64 -4.98 -7.99 26.44
C SER A 64 -5.31 -9.46 26.14
N SER A 65 -5.73 -10.21 27.16
CA SER A 65 -6.21 -11.59 27.03
C SER A 65 -7.24 -11.79 25.91
N SER A 66 -8.05 -10.75 25.65
CA SER A 66 -9.07 -10.75 24.60
C SER A 66 -8.53 -10.75 23.16
N ALA A 67 -7.32 -10.25 22.90
CA ALA A 67 -6.72 -10.25 21.56
C ALA A 67 -5.90 -11.52 21.28
N SER A 68 -5.48 -12.24 22.32
CA SER A 68 -4.68 -13.46 22.20
C SER A 68 -5.42 -14.60 21.48
N LYS A 69 -6.71 -14.77 21.76
CA LYS A 69 -7.51 -15.87 21.19
C LYS A 69 -7.67 -15.78 19.66
N PRO A 70 -8.09 -14.64 19.06
CA PRO A 70 -8.14 -14.51 17.60
C PRO A 70 -6.79 -14.74 16.90
N ILE A 71 -5.67 -14.38 17.53
CA ILE A 71 -4.33 -14.59 16.97
C ILE A 71 -3.95 -16.08 17.00
N GLN A 72 -4.29 -16.79 18.07
CA GLN A 72 -4.08 -18.23 18.18
C GLN A 72 -4.89 -18.99 17.14
N GLU A 73 -6.19 -18.67 17.01
CA GLU A 73 -7.07 -19.27 15.99
C GLU A 73 -6.52 -19.04 14.57
N TYR A 74 -6.10 -17.81 14.26
CA TYR A 74 -5.47 -17.48 12.98
C TYR A 74 -4.23 -18.35 12.67
N LEU A 75 -3.38 -18.61 13.66
CA LEU A 75 -2.21 -19.47 13.49
C LEU A 75 -2.59 -20.94 13.35
N GLU A 76 -3.56 -21.42 14.13
CA GLU A 76 -4.07 -22.79 14.02
C GLU A 76 -4.64 -23.08 12.63
N ASP A 77 -5.28 -22.08 12.01
CA ASP A 77 -5.84 -22.12 10.65
C ASP A 77 -4.79 -21.98 9.53
N GLY A 78 -3.49 -21.93 9.86
CA GLY A 78 -2.42 -21.86 8.86
C GLY A 78 -1.84 -20.47 8.61
N GLY A 79 -2.17 -19.49 9.45
CA GLY A 79 -1.62 -18.14 9.38
C GLY A 79 -0.12 -18.04 9.64
N ALA A 80 0.43 -16.84 9.45
CA ALA A 80 1.82 -16.53 9.74
C ALA A 80 1.94 -15.37 10.72
N TYR A 81 2.87 -15.47 11.67
CA TYR A 81 3.14 -14.46 12.70
C TYR A 81 4.62 -14.06 12.71
N LEU A 82 4.88 -12.75 12.75
CA LEU A 82 6.21 -12.18 12.89
C LEU A 82 6.26 -11.25 14.10
N GLY A 83 7.08 -11.58 15.09
CA GLY A 83 7.41 -10.69 16.21
C GLY A 83 8.77 -10.03 15.98
N LEU A 84 8.83 -8.71 16.14
CA LEU A 84 10.05 -7.90 16.00
C LEU A 84 10.35 -7.17 17.31
N GLY A 85 11.62 -7.05 17.70
CA GLY A 85 11.97 -6.42 18.96
C GLY A 85 11.45 -7.20 20.18
N THR A 86 11.26 -8.51 20.05
CA THR A 86 10.66 -9.36 21.08
C THR A 86 11.48 -10.63 21.28
N GLY A 87 11.80 -10.92 22.55
CA GLY A 87 12.30 -12.22 22.95
C GLY A 87 11.17 -13.25 23.01
N ALA A 88 11.50 -14.42 23.53
CA ALA A 88 10.50 -15.43 23.84
C ALA A 88 10.94 -16.38 24.96
N LEU A 89 9.96 -16.84 25.71
CA LEU A 89 10.11 -17.94 26.66
C LEU A 89 9.49 -19.21 26.09
N TYR A 90 10.25 -20.29 26.09
CA TYR A 90 9.80 -21.63 25.75
C TYR A 90 9.66 -22.46 27.02
N SER A 91 8.46 -22.93 27.33
CA SER A 91 8.21 -23.65 28.59
C SER A 91 7.22 -24.81 28.44
N PRO A 92 7.52 -25.99 29.04
CA PRO A 92 6.57 -27.09 29.15
C PRO A 92 5.34 -26.77 30.01
N PRO A 93 4.24 -27.53 29.87
CA PRO A 93 3.01 -27.30 30.62
C PRO A 93 3.28 -27.54 32.11
N GLY A 94 2.94 -26.55 32.95
CA GLY A 94 3.07 -26.65 34.41
C GLY A 94 4.46 -26.30 34.98
N ARG A 95 5.48 -26.07 34.15
CA ARG A 95 6.82 -25.63 34.61
C ARG A 95 6.94 -24.11 34.48
N VAL A 96 6.18 -23.37 35.29
CA VAL A 96 6.40 -21.91 35.40
C VAL A 96 7.69 -21.71 36.19
N THR A 97 8.80 -21.46 35.49
CA THR A 97 10.10 -21.18 36.12
C THR A 97 10.00 -19.89 36.94
N GLY A 98 10.59 -19.94 38.14
CA GLY A 98 10.37 -19.03 39.27
C GLY A 98 10.88 -17.59 39.14
N LEU A 99 10.98 -17.05 37.92
CA LEU A 99 11.11 -15.60 37.70
C LEU A 99 9.74 -14.93 37.49
N ALA A 100 8.68 -15.71 37.22
CA ALA A 100 7.34 -15.19 36.94
C ALA A 100 6.43 -15.01 38.19
N ASN A 101 6.89 -15.38 39.39
CA ASN A 101 6.06 -15.40 40.62
C ASN A 101 6.42 -14.36 41.70
N LEU A 102 7.34 -13.43 41.44
CA LEU A 102 7.58 -12.31 42.36
C LEU A 102 6.81 -11.07 41.90
N ASN A 103 5.49 -11.10 42.07
CA ASN A 103 4.75 -9.90 42.45
C ASN A 103 3.49 -10.29 43.20
N PHE A 104 3.48 -9.90 44.47
CA PHE A 104 2.46 -10.18 45.47
C PHE A 104 1.09 -9.63 45.10
N GLY A 105 0.06 -10.47 45.27
CA GLY A 105 -1.30 -10.07 45.59
C GLY A 105 -2.20 -9.72 44.41
N ILE A 106 -3.07 -10.66 44.03
CA ILE A 106 -4.54 -10.53 43.91
C ILE A 106 -5.09 -11.70 43.06
N SER A 107 -5.86 -12.55 43.73
CA SER A 107 -6.95 -13.45 43.28
C SER A 107 -6.99 -14.00 41.83
N SER A 108 -6.98 -15.33 41.74
CA SER A 108 -7.92 -16.15 40.94
C SER A 108 -8.61 -15.49 39.73
N GLY A 109 -7.86 -15.34 38.64
CA GLY A 109 -8.37 -15.09 37.29
C GLY A 109 -7.29 -15.46 36.28
N GLU A 110 -7.58 -16.38 35.34
CA GLU A 110 -6.66 -16.84 34.32
C GLU A 110 -5.97 -15.68 33.59
N SER A 111 -4.70 -15.44 33.88
CA SER A 111 -3.87 -14.43 33.21
C SER A 111 -3.49 -14.96 31.81
N THR A 112 -4.39 -14.76 30.85
CA THR A 112 -4.29 -15.25 29.46
C THR A 112 -3.34 -14.39 28.62
N ARG A 113 -2.04 -14.49 28.92
CA ARG A 113 -0.97 -13.93 28.06
C ARG A 113 -1.00 -14.58 26.67
N LEU A 114 -0.53 -13.86 25.64
CA LEU A 114 -0.36 -14.45 24.31
C LEU A 114 0.61 -15.63 24.41
N ARG A 115 0.18 -16.79 23.94
CA ARG A 115 0.99 -18.02 23.91
C ARG A 115 0.66 -18.82 22.66
N PHE A 116 1.62 -19.59 22.20
CA PHE A 116 1.45 -20.50 21.08
C PHE A 116 1.77 -21.91 21.53
N PHE A 117 0.89 -22.86 21.22
CA PHE A 117 1.04 -24.25 21.66
C PHE A 117 1.74 -25.09 20.60
N ASP A 118 2.99 -25.45 20.87
CA ASP A 118 3.73 -26.40 20.06
C ASP A 118 3.29 -27.83 20.41
N LYS A 119 2.45 -28.40 19.55
CA LYS A 119 1.96 -29.78 19.67
C LYS A 119 3.08 -30.82 19.60
N PHE A 120 4.15 -30.56 18.85
CA PHE A 120 5.22 -31.54 18.63
C PHE A 120 6.02 -31.78 19.91
N ASN A 121 6.38 -30.69 20.59
CA ASN A 121 7.14 -30.74 21.84
C ASN A 121 6.25 -30.62 23.09
N SER A 122 4.93 -30.55 22.91
CA SER A 122 3.96 -30.33 23.99
C SER A 122 4.32 -29.15 24.89
N SER A 123 4.80 -28.04 24.31
CA SER A 123 5.30 -26.86 25.05
C SER A 123 4.61 -25.58 24.60
N TYR A 124 4.72 -24.52 25.37
CA TYR A 124 4.21 -23.19 25.03
C TYR A 124 5.34 -22.22 24.73
N ILE A 125 5.14 -21.42 23.67
CA ILE A 125 5.97 -20.27 23.32
C ILE A 125 5.26 -19.00 23.79
N TYR A 126 5.93 -18.18 24.58
CA TYR A 126 5.44 -16.89 25.06
C TYR A 126 6.31 -15.78 24.48
N PRO A 127 5.83 -14.99 23.51
CA PRO A 127 6.53 -13.80 23.07
C PRO A 127 6.59 -12.80 24.22
N GLU A 128 7.79 -12.45 24.67
CA GLU A 128 7.98 -11.52 25.77
C GLU A 128 9.27 -10.71 25.64
N THR A 129 9.21 -9.49 26.16
CA THR A 129 10.38 -8.63 26.33
C THR A 129 10.89 -8.76 27.76
N SER A 130 12.21 -8.78 27.96
CA SER A 130 12.81 -8.64 29.28
C SER A 130 12.34 -7.32 29.88
N GLY A 131 11.77 -7.33 31.10
CA GLY A 131 11.19 -6.14 31.74
C GLY A 131 12.20 -5.08 32.20
N GLY A 132 13.46 -5.15 31.77
CA GLY A 132 14.52 -4.19 32.07
C GLY A 132 14.69 -3.13 30.97
N GLU A 133 15.37 -2.02 31.30
CA GLU A 133 15.84 -1.06 30.30
C GLU A 133 17.02 -1.70 29.55
N GLY A 134 16.75 -2.21 28.35
CA GLY A 134 17.79 -2.70 27.44
C GLY A 134 18.75 -1.57 27.05
N THR A 135 20.00 -1.90 26.74
CA THR A 135 20.97 -0.94 26.23
C THR A 135 20.93 -0.98 24.70
N PRO A 136 20.41 0.07 24.02
CA PRO A 136 20.33 0.08 22.57
C PRO A 136 21.71 0.05 21.93
N GLY A 137 21.88 -0.74 20.87
CA GLY A 137 23.15 -0.88 20.18
C GLY A 137 23.00 -1.44 18.78
N LEU A 138 24.15 -1.69 18.15
CA LEU A 138 24.23 -2.39 16.86
C LEU A 138 24.72 -3.81 17.10
N ALA A 139 23.82 -4.77 16.96
CA ALA A 139 24.13 -6.19 17.11
C ALA A 139 24.70 -6.73 15.80
N GLN A 140 25.83 -7.46 15.90
CA GLN A 140 26.36 -8.22 14.78
C GLN A 140 25.78 -9.63 14.79
N LEU A 141 25.20 -10.05 13.66
CA LEU A 141 24.53 -11.34 13.54
C LEU A 141 25.34 -12.33 12.71
N ARG A 142 25.29 -13.60 13.13
CA ARG A 142 25.87 -14.75 12.43
C ARG A 142 24.74 -15.65 11.93
N LEU A 143 24.66 -15.86 10.62
CA LEU A 143 23.65 -16.71 9.99
C LEU A 143 23.99 -18.21 10.15
N PRO A 144 23.03 -19.13 9.95
CA PRO A 144 23.25 -20.57 10.09
C PRO A 144 24.30 -21.14 9.14
N ASP A 145 24.56 -20.47 8.01
CA ASP A 145 25.62 -20.81 7.06
C ASP A 145 27.03 -20.36 7.50
N GLY A 146 27.16 -19.81 8.71
CA GLY A 146 28.40 -19.33 9.29
C GLY A 146 28.82 -17.93 8.84
N GLN A 147 28.08 -17.30 7.92
CA GLN A 147 28.42 -15.96 7.45
C GLN A 147 28.08 -14.90 8.51
N ALA A 148 29.05 -14.07 8.85
CA ALA A 148 28.85 -12.87 9.68
C ALA A 148 28.34 -11.75 8.78
N LEU A 149 27.03 -11.55 8.71
CA LEU A 149 26.44 -10.86 7.56
C LEU A 149 26.11 -9.39 7.80
N THR A 150 25.69 -8.99 9.02
CA THR A 150 24.95 -7.73 9.17
C THR A 150 25.02 -7.14 10.58
N ARG A 151 25.12 -5.81 10.66
CA ARG A 151 24.84 -5.02 11.87
C ARG A 151 23.38 -4.54 11.83
N VAL A 152 22.60 -4.86 12.85
CA VAL A 152 21.19 -4.44 12.96
C VAL A 152 20.99 -3.67 14.25
N PHE A 153 20.00 -2.76 14.28
CA PHE A 153 19.61 -2.10 15.52
C PHE A 153 19.02 -3.14 16.48
N ASP A 154 19.45 -3.10 17.73
CA ASP A 154 18.93 -3.93 18.80
C ASP A 154 18.65 -3.04 20.01
N ALA A 155 17.40 -3.02 20.47
CA ALA A 155 17.02 -2.32 21.69
C ALA A 155 17.54 -3.01 22.97
N GLY A 156 18.01 -4.26 22.87
CA GLY A 156 18.59 -5.02 23.97
C GLY A 156 17.56 -5.50 24.99
N ILE A 157 16.31 -5.69 24.57
CA ILE A 157 15.18 -6.05 25.44
C ILE A 157 14.57 -7.44 25.15
N GLY A 158 15.14 -8.20 24.22
CA GLY A 158 14.66 -9.53 23.86
C GLY A 158 15.71 -10.60 24.13
N ASP A 159 15.33 -11.63 24.88
CA ASP A 159 16.15 -12.83 25.03
C ASP A 159 15.31 -14.07 24.73
N PHE A 160 15.95 -15.13 24.24
CA PHE A 160 15.32 -16.42 24.00
C PHE A 160 15.73 -17.40 25.11
N VAL A 161 14.76 -17.85 25.90
CA VAL A 161 15.00 -18.74 27.05
C VAL A 161 14.25 -20.05 26.87
N GLY A 162 14.93 -21.17 27.12
CA GLY A 162 14.32 -22.51 27.13
C GLY A 162 14.25 -23.21 25.77
N PHE A 163 14.85 -22.66 24.71
CA PHE A 163 14.82 -23.24 23.35
C PHE A 163 15.88 -24.33 23.10
N GLU A 164 16.78 -24.59 24.07
CA GLU A 164 17.94 -25.48 23.93
C GLU A 164 17.58 -26.91 23.50
N ASP A 165 16.49 -27.47 24.05
CA ASP A 165 16.04 -28.84 23.78
C ASP A 165 14.86 -28.93 22.80
N ALA A 166 14.44 -27.79 22.23
CA ALA A 166 13.23 -27.72 21.42
C ALA A 166 13.46 -28.27 20.00
N LYS A 167 12.78 -29.37 19.64
CA LYS A 167 12.90 -29.97 18.30
C LYS A 167 12.04 -29.22 17.29
N GLY A 168 12.53 -29.07 16.06
CA GLY A 168 11.77 -28.38 14.99
C GLY A 168 11.80 -26.85 15.08
N VAL A 169 12.55 -26.29 16.03
CA VAL A 169 12.89 -24.87 16.07
C VAL A 169 14.07 -24.62 15.12
N VAL A 170 13.89 -23.68 14.20
CA VAL A 170 14.92 -23.24 13.27
C VAL A 170 15.49 -21.93 13.79
N VAL A 171 16.76 -21.93 14.21
CA VAL A 171 17.46 -20.69 14.58
C VAL A 171 17.80 -19.93 13.29
N LEU A 172 17.29 -18.71 13.17
CA LEU A 172 17.47 -17.85 11.99
C LEU A 172 18.81 -17.10 12.02
N ALA A 173 19.31 -16.77 13.21
CA ALA A 173 20.62 -16.17 13.42
C ALA A 173 21.04 -16.26 14.89
N HIS A 174 22.35 -16.15 15.15
CA HIS A 174 22.93 -15.99 16.48
C HIS A 174 23.59 -14.63 16.63
N TYR A 175 23.68 -14.13 17.86
CA TYR A 175 24.52 -13.00 18.21
C TYR A 175 26.00 -13.38 18.04
N ALA A 176 26.79 -12.54 17.39
CA ALA A 176 28.21 -12.83 17.14
C ALA A 176 29.08 -12.63 18.38
N ASP A 177 28.66 -11.77 19.30
CA ASP A 177 29.31 -11.36 20.55
C ASP A 177 28.87 -12.18 21.77
N ARG A 178 27.77 -12.93 21.65
CA ARG A 178 27.22 -13.77 22.74
C ARG A 178 27.16 -15.22 22.29
N GLU A 179 28.02 -16.06 22.85
CA GLU A 179 28.12 -17.46 22.47
C GLU A 179 26.81 -18.22 22.73
N GLY A 180 26.28 -18.89 21.70
CA GLY A 180 25.04 -19.69 21.78
C GLY A 180 23.73 -18.89 21.84
N ALA A 181 23.77 -17.56 21.98
CA ALA A 181 22.55 -16.76 22.07
C ALA A 181 21.87 -16.61 20.70
N ALA A 182 20.66 -17.14 20.56
CA ALA A 182 19.84 -16.95 19.37
C ALA A 182 19.38 -15.48 19.27
N ALA A 183 19.44 -14.90 18.07
CA ALA A 183 18.91 -13.57 17.76
C ALA A 183 17.52 -13.65 17.11
N GLY A 184 17.23 -14.75 16.42
CA GLY A 184 15.91 -15.00 15.86
C GLY A 184 15.62 -16.48 15.71
N VAL A 185 14.36 -16.86 15.85
CA VAL A 185 13.89 -18.24 15.77
C VAL A 185 12.64 -18.32 14.89
N ALA A 186 12.49 -19.43 14.17
CA ALA A 186 11.29 -19.77 13.40
C ALA A 186 10.77 -21.15 13.80
N ILE A 187 9.45 -21.26 13.95
CA ILE A 187 8.78 -22.44 14.48
C ILE A 187 7.46 -22.66 13.74
N GLN A 188 7.18 -23.90 13.39
CA GLN A 188 5.88 -24.32 12.88
C GLN A 188 4.96 -24.64 14.07
N VAL A 189 3.80 -24.00 14.16
CA VAL A 189 2.83 -24.21 15.23
C VAL A 189 1.49 -24.59 14.62
N GLY A 190 1.11 -25.87 14.74
CA GLY A 190 -0.07 -26.40 14.05
C GLY A 190 0.07 -26.26 12.53
N GLY A 191 -0.94 -25.69 11.87
CA GLY A 191 -0.86 -25.34 10.45
C GLY A 191 -0.03 -24.09 10.16
N GLY A 192 0.21 -23.24 11.17
CA GLY A 192 0.78 -21.91 11.00
C GLY A 192 2.28 -21.81 11.25
N LYS A 193 2.82 -20.64 10.92
CA LYS A 193 4.26 -20.33 10.98
C LYS A 193 4.53 -19.14 11.87
N ILE A 194 5.57 -19.23 12.69
CA ILE A 194 5.99 -18.17 13.59
C ILE A 194 7.46 -17.86 13.33
N ALA A 195 7.81 -16.58 13.28
CA ALA A 195 9.19 -16.12 13.38
C ALA A 195 9.26 -15.00 14.42
N LEU A 196 10.25 -15.06 15.30
CA LEU A 196 10.48 -14.08 16.36
C LEU A 196 11.91 -13.59 16.25
N TRP A 197 12.09 -12.28 16.32
CA TRP A 197 13.39 -11.61 16.32
C TRP A 197 13.52 -10.74 17.56
N SER A 198 14.58 -10.96 18.31
CA SER A 198 14.98 -10.06 19.40
C SER A 198 15.44 -8.70 18.88
N PRO A 199 16.38 -8.60 17.90
CA PRO A 199 16.76 -7.32 17.36
C PRO A 199 15.70 -6.76 16.39
N ASN A 200 15.74 -5.44 16.20
CA ASN A 200 14.83 -4.71 15.32
C ASN A 200 15.32 -4.71 13.87
N ILE A 201 15.22 -5.87 13.22
CA ILE A 201 15.64 -6.03 11.82
C ILE A 201 14.85 -5.14 10.83
N GLU A 202 13.74 -4.54 11.27
CA GLU A 202 12.92 -3.61 10.51
C GLU A 202 13.45 -2.17 10.45
N TYR A 203 14.38 -1.79 11.34
CA TYR A 203 14.88 -0.41 11.45
C TYR A 203 15.88 -0.11 10.32
N PRO A 204 15.65 0.89 9.45
CA PRO A 204 16.66 1.38 8.53
C PRO A 204 17.85 1.96 9.30
N LEU A 205 19.06 1.56 8.94
CA LEU A 205 20.32 2.04 9.52
C LEU A 205 20.62 3.50 9.15
N SER A 206 19.95 4.02 8.12
CA SER A 206 20.02 5.43 7.70
C SER A 206 19.09 6.36 8.49
N GLU A 207 18.23 5.83 9.35
CA GLU A 207 17.24 6.60 10.11
C GLU A 207 17.41 6.42 11.62
N GLU A 208 16.89 7.37 12.41
CA GLU A 208 16.93 7.31 13.86
C GLU A 208 16.10 6.13 14.40
N PRO A 209 16.55 5.44 15.46
CA PRO A 209 17.75 5.69 16.28
C PRO A 209 19.08 5.11 15.73
N ALA A 210 19.04 4.33 14.65
CA ALA A 210 20.20 3.59 14.18
C ALA A 210 21.27 4.50 13.55
N SER A 211 20.86 5.58 12.87
CA SER A 211 21.77 6.55 12.26
C SER A 211 22.72 7.19 13.27
N SER A 212 22.25 7.53 14.48
CA SER A 212 23.09 8.09 15.54
C SER A 212 24.20 7.12 15.99
N LEU A 213 23.93 5.82 16.00
CA LEU A 213 24.93 4.79 16.33
C LEU A 213 25.96 4.57 15.21
N LEU A 214 25.65 5.02 13.99
CA LEU A 214 26.50 4.95 12.80
C LEU A 214 27.07 6.31 12.39
N ALA A 215 27.04 7.33 13.25
CA ALA A 215 27.49 8.68 12.92
C ALA A 215 28.95 8.78 12.42
N GLN A 216 29.78 7.78 12.75
CA GLN A 216 31.19 7.69 12.31
C GLN A 216 31.39 6.86 11.04
N SER A 217 30.34 6.23 10.51
CA SER A 217 30.40 5.39 9.31
C SER A 217 30.19 6.21 8.05
N THR A 218 30.82 5.80 6.94
CA THR A 218 30.66 6.47 5.65
C THR A 218 29.35 6.04 4.95
N PRO A 219 28.76 6.87 4.07
CA PRO A 219 27.53 6.51 3.37
C PRO A 219 27.58 5.17 2.59
N PRO A 220 28.69 4.81 1.89
CA PRO A 220 28.80 3.50 1.24
C PRO A 220 28.80 2.31 2.21
N GLU A 221 29.40 2.47 3.39
CA GLU A 221 29.39 1.43 4.43
C GLU A 221 27.98 1.21 4.98
N VAL A 222 27.25 2.31 5.26
CA VAL A 222 25.86 2.24 5.71
C VAL A 222 24.99 1.54 4.66
N GLU A 223 25.16 1.85 3.37
CA GLU A 223 24.42 1.19 2.30
C GLU A 223 24.72 -0.31 2.21
N SER A 224 25.99 -0.72 2.37
CA SER A 224 26.36 -2.14 2.40
C SER A 224 25.70 -2.89 3.56
N LEU A 225 25.63 -2.28 4.74
CA LEU A 225 24.96 -2.87 5.91
C LEU A 225 23.45 -2.95 5.70
N GLU A 226 22.86 -1.92 5.09
CA GLU A 226 21.45 -1.87 4.71
C GLU A 226 21.06 -2.98 3.74
N VAL A 227 21.88 -3.27 2.73
CA VAL A 227 21.68 -4.40 1.81
C VAL A 227 21.60 -5.72 2.59
N GLY A 228 22.52 -5.94 3.54
CA GLY A 228 22.52 -7.12 4.42
C GLY A 228 21.24 -7.23 5.25
N ARG A 229 20.84 -6.13 5.91
CA ARG A 229 19.61 -6.09 6.72
C ARG A 229 18.36 -6.36 5.89
N ARG A 230 18.25 -5.76 4.71
CA ARG A 230 17.11 -6.00 3.80
C ARG A 230 17.07 -7.45 3.33
N LYS A 231 18.22 -8.06 3.03
CA LYS A 231 18.31 -9.49 2.68
C LYS A 231 17.83 -10.37 3.83
N LEU A 232 18.21 -10.05 5.06
CA LEU A 232 17.76 -10.78 6.27
C LEU A 232 16.25 -10.71 6.46
N LEU A 233 15.67 -9.50 6.35
CA LEU A 233 14.22 -9.31 6.46
C LEU A 233 13.47 -10.03 5.33
N LYS A 234 13.95 -9.95 4.08
CA LYS A 234 13.40 -10.71 2.94
C LYS A 234 13.42 -12.22 3.20
N ALA A 235 14.55 -12.77 3.67
CA ALA A 235 14.68 -14.19 3.97
C ALA A 235 13.69 -14.64 5.05
N THR A 236 13.51 -13.84 6.10
CA THR A 236 12.51 -14.10 7.16
C THR A 236 11.08 -14.15 6.59
N LEU A 237 10.72 -13.20 5.72
CA LEU A 237 9.39 -13.16 5.11
C LEU A 237 9.15 -14.35 4.17
N ILE A 238 10.18 -14.79 3.42
CA ILE A 238 10.12 -16.01 2.59
C ILE A 238 9.91 -17.25 3.47
N GLN A 239 10.62 -17.36 4.60
CA GLN A 239 10.46 -18.46 5.56
C GLN A 239 9.02 -18.56 6.08
N LEU A 240 8.37 -17.41 6.31
CA LEU A 240 6.97 -17.32 6.70
C LEU A 240 5.97 -17.61 5.57
N GLY A 241 6.44 -17.83 4.33
CA GLY A 241 5.62 -18.19 3.18
C GLY A 241 5.14 -17.03 2.33
N LEU A 242 5.73 -15.83 2.47
CA LEU A 242 5.39 -14.69 1.64
C LEU A 242 6.15 -14.74 0.31
N GLN A 243 5.48 -14.30 -0.74
CA GLN A 243 6.05 -14.15 -2.08
C GLN A 243 6.69 -12.77 -2.22
N ILE A 244 8.01 -12.71 -2.11
CA ILE A 244 8.74 -11.47 -2.35
C ILE A 244 8.78 -11.19 -3.85
N PRO A 245 8.42 -9.97 -4.30
CA PRO A 245 8.59 -9.58 -5.69
C PRO A 245 10.04 -9.74 -6.14
N GLU A 246 10.25 -10.37 -7.30
CA GLU A 246 11.53 -10.32 -8.03
C GLU A 246 11.75 -8.89 -8.51
N ARG A 247 12.31 -8.06 -7.63
CA ARG A 247 12.73 -6.69 -7.94
C ARG A 247 14.22 -6.72 -8.20
N GLU A 248 14.63 -6.28 -9.39
CA GLU A 248 15.97 -5.71 -9.53
C GLU A 248 16.07 -4.55 -8.54
N GLU A 249 16.95 -4.68 -7.54
CA GLU A 249 17.18 -3.63 -6.55
C GLU A 249 17.56 -2.34 -7.31
N GLY A 250 16.73 -1.29 -7.18
CA GLY A 250 16.95 0.02 -7.82
C GLY A 250 15.88 0.54 -8.81
N LYS A 251 14.82 -0.21 -9.14
CA LYS A 251 13.82 0.21 -10.17
C LYS A 251 12.36 0.36 -9.70
N SER A 252 12.09 0.48 -8.39
CA SER A 252 10.72 0.75 -7.93
C SER A 252 10.46 2.26 -7.91
N ILE A 253 9.49 2.73 -8.69
CA ILE A 253 9.04 4.13 -8.66
C ILE A 253 8.67 4.48 -7.22
N ALA A 254 9.35 5.49 -6.66
CA ALA A 254 9.23 5.92 -5.27
C ALA A 254 8.68 7.35 -5.15
N ARG A 255 8.75 8.15 -6.21
CA ARG A 255 8.29 9.56 -6.23
C ARG A 255 7.31 9.80 -7.38
N PRO A 256 6.35 10.73 -7.22
CA PRO A 256 5.45 11.08 -8.29
C PRO A 256 6.18 11.84 -9.41
N LEU A 257 5.70 11.67 -10.64
CA LEU A 257 6.13 12.37 -11.83
C LEU A 257 5.10 13.45 -12.21
N PRO A 258 5.48 14.43 -13.05
CA PRO A 258 4.54 15.39 -13.61
C PRO A 258 3.39 14.71 -14.36
N GLN A 259 2.20 15.32 -14.30
CA GLN A 259 1.04 14.90 -15.10
C GLN A 259 0.92 15.76 -16.35
N PHE A 260 0.31 15.24 -17.40
CA PHE A 260 -0.03 15.96 -18.62
C PHE A 260 -1.52 16.26 -18.65
N LEU A 261 -1.89 17.53 -18.67
CA LEU A 261 -3.24 17.97 -19.00
C LEU A 261 -3.32 18.16 -20.51
N THR A 262 -4.12 17.31 -21.16
CA THR A 262 -4.31 17.29 -22.61
C THR A 262 -5.78 17.05 -22.95
N SER A 263 -6.11 17.07 -24.23
CA SER A 263 -7.45 16.85 -24.73
C SER A 263 -7.44 16.13 -26.08
N THR A 264 -8.62 15.71 -26.54
CA THR A 264 -8.78 15.20 -27.90
C THR A 264 -8.26 16.22 -28.92
N PRO A 265 -7.45 15.81 -29.91
CA PRO A 265 -6.96 16.72 -30.96
C PRO A 265 -8.09 17.39 -31.76
N THR A 266 -9.28 16.79 -31.79
CA THR A 266 -10.45 17.34 -32.49
C THR A 266 -11.08 18.56 -31.81
N LYS A 267 -10.77 18.81 -30.52
CA LYS A 267 -11.29 19.95 -29.74
C LYS A 267 -10.15 20.67 -29.02
N PRO A 268 -9.31 21.42 -29.76
CA PRO A 268 -8.09 22.03 -29.20
C PRO A 268 -8.35 23.11 -28.13
N HIS A 269 -9.58 23.63 -28.04
CA HIS A 269 -9.98 24.66 -27.09
C HIS A 269 -10.14 24.16 -25.64
N ILE A 270 -10.30 22.85 -25.41
CA ILE A 270 -10.61 22.29 -24.08
C ILE A 270 -9.59 22.70 -23.03
N VAL A 271 -8.29 22.55 -23.32
CA VAL A 271 -7.23 22.87 -22.35
C VAL A 271 -7.20 24.37 -22.04
N SER A 272 -7.40 25.24 -23.04
CA SER A 272 -7.52 26.69 -22.81
C SER A 272 -8.72 27.07 -21.95
N THR A 273 -9.86 26.37 -22.11
CA THR A 273 -11.04 26.59 -21.25
C THR A 273 -10.77 26.17 -19.81
N ILE A 274 -10.04 25.06 -19.59
CA ILE A 274 -9.64 24.62 -18.25
C ILE A 274 -8.67 25.64 -17.62
N ILE A 275 -7.67 26.10 -18.36
CA ILE A 275 -6.72 27.15 -17.94
C ILE A 275 -7.48 28.41 -17.52
N GLN A 276 -8.41 28.90 -18.34
CA GLN A 276 -9.19 30.10 -18.04
C GLN A 276 -10.06 29.94 -16.79
N ALA A 277 -10.60 28.75 -16.55
CA ALA A 277 -11.39 28.45 -15.36
C ALA A 277 -10.55 28.43 -14.07
N LEU A 278 -9.29 27.98 -14.15
CA LEU A 278 -8.35 27.92 -13.02
C LEU A 278 -7.65 29.25 -12.73
N SER A 279 -7.41 30.07 -13.76
CA SER A 279 -6.81 31.40 -13.61
C SER A 279 -7.40 32.35 -14.65
N PRO A 280 -8.43 33.14 -14.29
CA PRO A 280 -9.03 34.13 -15.19
C PRO A 280 -8.03 35.19 -15.67
N SER A 281 -6.92 35.41 -14.94
CA SER A 281 -5.85 36.36 -15.28
C SER A 281 -4.82 35.79 -16.26
N SER A 282 -4.99 34.58 -16.78
CA SER A 282 -4.17 33.92 -17.84
C SER A 282 -2.72 33.56 -17.46
N GLN A 283 -2.25 33.87 -16.25
CA GLN A 283 -1.01 33.31 -15.71
C GLN A 283 -1.36 32.25 -14.66
N LEU A 284 -1.26 30.97 -15.01
CA LEU A 284 -1.24 29.90 -14.00
C LEU A 284 0.16 29.83 -13.41
N GLY A 285 0.31 30.36 -12.20
CA GLY A 285 1.49 30.12 -11.36
C GLY A 285 1.24 28.96 -10.39
N ASN A 286 1.71 29.12 -9.16
CA ASN A 286 1.44 28.19 -8.08
C ASN A 286 -0.02 28.25 -7.62
N PHE A 287 -0.72 27.11 -7.71
CA PHE A 287 -2.07 26.91 -7.21
C PHE A 287 -2.02 26.12 -5.91
N LYS A 288 -2.15 26.80 -4.77
CA LYS A 288 -2.16 26.16 -3.46
C LYS A 288 -3.59 25.78 -3.05
N ASP A 289 -3.78 24.53 -2.65
CA ASP A 289 -5.05 24.02 -2.14
C ASP A 289 -4.87 23.35 -0.77
N ALA A 290 -5.93 22.71 -0.26
CA ALA A 290 -5.96 22.14 1.08
C ALA A 290 -4.98 20.97 1.27
N ASN A 291 -4.81 20.10 0.26
CA ASN A 291 -3.95 18.92 0.34
C ASN A 291 -2.65 19.08 -0.45
N ASP A 292 -2.70 19.75 -1.59
CA ASP A 292 -1.57 19.86 -2.53
C ASP A 292 -1.34 21.29 -3.01
N THR A 293 -0.10 21.56 -3.41
CA THR A 293 0.25 22.73 -4.22
C THR A 293 0.53 22.24 -5.64
N PHE A 294 -0.10 22.86 -6.63
CA PHE A 294 0.08 22.54 -8.04
C PHE A 294 0.87 23.63 -8.74
N GLU A 295 1.81 23.21 -9.58
CA GLU A 295 2.56 24.11 -10.45
C GLU A 295 2.28 23.72 -11.91
N PHE A 296 1.94 24.70 -12.74
CA PHE A 296 1.58 24.48 -14.12
C PHE A 296 2.69 24.95 -15.05
N VAL A 297 3.09 24.12 -16.00
CA VAL A 297 4.20 24.39 -16.91
C VAL A 297 3.76 24.06 -18.33
N ASN A 298 4.08 24.90 -19.33
CA ASN A 298 3.77 24.56 -20.72
C ASN A 298 4.63 23.40 -21.19
N LEU A 299 4.12 22.58 -22.12
CA LEU A 299 4.86 21.45 -22.68
C LEU A 299 6.22 21.87 -23.25
N ALA A 300 6.30 23.00 -23.95
CA ALA A 300 7.54 23.55 -24.51
C ALA A 300 8.62 23.85 -23.45
N ASP A 301 8.22 24.18 -22.23
CA ASP A 301 9.12 24.58 -21.13
C ASP A 301 9.40 23.43 -20.13
N SER A 302 8.86 22.24 -20.40
CA SER A 302 8.81 21.14 -19.42
C SER A 302 10.04 20.21 -19.41
N SER A 303 10.95 20.33 -20.39
CA SER A 303 12.07 19.39 -20.60
C SER A 303 12.96 19.21 -19.37
N LYS A 304 13.47 20.31 -18.82
CA LYS A 304 14.35 20.30 -17.63
C LYS A 304 13.64 19.70 -16.41
N LEU A 305 12.39 20.07 -16.18
CA LEU A 305 11.57 19.53 -15.09
C LEU A 305 11.40 18.01 -15.21
N LEU A 306 11.12 17.52 -16.42
CA LEU A 306 10.92 16.09 -16.68
C LEU A 306 12.22 15.30 -16.50
N GLU A 307 13.36 15.84 -16.95
CA GLU A 307 14.67 15.22 -16.74
C GLU A 307 15.01 15.11 -15.23
N GLU A 308 14.86 16.20 -14.48
CA GLU A 308 15.15 16.23 -13.05
C GLU A 308 14.23 15.29 -12.25
N THR A 309 12.94 15.25 -12.58
CA THR A 309 11.97 14.38 -11.89
C THR A 309 12.20 12.91 -12.23
N ARG A 310 12.50 12.58 -13.50
CA ARG A 310 12.83 11.19 -13.91
C ARG A 310 14.14 10.72 -13.30
N ALA A 311 15.16 11.57 -13.18
CA ALA A 311 16.43 11.20 -12.54
C ALA A 311 16.26 10.80 -11.06
N ASN A 312 15.24 11.35 -10.38
CA ASN A 312 14.99 11.13 -8.96
C ASN A 312 13.83 10.16 -8.67
N VAL A 313 13.18 9.61 -9.70
CA VAL A 313 11.92 8.85 -9.53
C VAL A 313 12.08 7.60 -8.67
N PHE A 314 13.27 7.00 -8.66
CA PHE A 314 13.59 5.79 -7.90
C PHE A 314 14.16 6.08 -6.51
N THR A 315 14.50 7.34 -6.21
CA THR A 315 15.08 7.75 -4.92
C THR A 315 13.98 7.85 -3.87
N PRO A 316 13.99 7.03 -2.80
CA PRO A 316 13.01 7.14 -1.73
C PRO A 316 13.08 8.51 -1.04
N SER A 317 11.92 9.09 -0.73
CA SER A 317 11.84 10.32 0.04
C SER A 317 10.55 10.40 0.84
N ASP A 318 10.53 11.24 1.88
CA ASP A 318 9.32 11.53 2.64
C ASP A 318 8.24 12.16 1.73
N ARG A 319 6.98 11.78 1.93
CA ARG A 319 5.85 12.27 1.11
C ARG A 319 5.65 13.79 1.19
N SER A 320 6.05 14.42 2.28
CA SER A 320 6.04 15.88 2.45
C SER A 320 6.91 16.60 1.41
N THR A 321 7.94 15.92 0.88
CA THR A 321 8.84 16.44 -0.17
C THR A 321 8.30 16.30 -1.59
N TRP A 322 7.10 15.74 -1.77
CA TRP A 322 6.48 15.51 -3.08
C TRP A 322 5.68 16.73 -3.59
N GLN A 323 6.01 17.92 -3.10
CA GLN A 323 5.37 19.18 -3.45
C GLN A 323 6.40 20.15 -4.07
N PRO A 324 6.02 21.00 -5.03
CA PRO A 324 4.69 21.04 -5.66
C PRO A 324 4.47 19.85 -6.62
N LYS A 325 3.21 19.55 -6.91
CA LYS A 325 2.82 18.60 -7.95
C LYS A 325 2.73 19.32 -9.29
N HIS A 326 3.48 18.86 -10.27
CA HIS A 326 3.57 19.54 -11.55
C HIS A 326 2.51 19.02 -12.55
N ILE A 327 1.88 19.94 -13.27
CA ILE A 327 0.95 19.67 -14.37
C ILE A 327 1.47 20.36 -15.63
N VAL A 328 1.88 19.55 -16.61
CA VAL A 328 2.30 19.98 -17.93
C VAL A 328 1.08 20.24 -18.81
N LEU A 329 0.96 21.46 -19.30
CA LEU A 329 -0.14 21.92 -20.14
C LEU A 329 0.15 21.63 -21.61
N CYS A 330 -0.66 20.77 -22.22
CA CYS A 330 -0.60 20.45 -23.65
C CYS A 330 -1.73 21.21 -24.37
N SER A 331 -1.46 22.47 -24.71
CA SER A 331 -2.45 23.38 -25.29
C SER A 331 -2.71 23.09 -26.76
N ASN A 332 -3.80 23.65 -27.31
CA ASN A 332 -4.12 23.60 -28.74
C ASN A 332 -4.26 22.17 -29.32
N GLY A 333 -4.71 21.21 -28.51
CA GLY A 333 -4.86 19.82 -28.94
C GLY A 333 -3.55 19.07 -29.15
N GLU A 334 -2.42 19.64 -28.68
CA GLU A 334 -1.12 18.97 -28.69
C GLU A 334 -1.15 17.76 -27.74
N LEU A 335 -0.50 16.68 -28.17
CA LEU A 335 -0.26 15.50 -27.35
C LEU A 335 1.22 15.48 -26.96
N PRO A 336 1.56 15.12 -25.71
CA PRO A 336 2.96 14.94 -25.35
C PRO A 336 3.57 13.79 -26.19
N PRO A 337 4.84 13.91 -26.62
CA PRO A 337 5.53 12.85 -27.32
C PRO A 337 5.55 11.53 -26.55
N ARG A 338 5.58 10.41 -27.27
CA ARG A 338 5.49 9.06 -26.69
C ARG A 338 6.63 8.77 -25.71
N GLU A 339 7.78 9.40 -25.90
CA GLU A 339 8.94 9.32 -25.01
C GLU A 339 8.65 9.88 -23.62
N LEU A 340 7.73 10.84 -23.51
CA LEU A 340 7.31 11.42 -22.25
C LEU A 340 6.22 10.59 -21.55
N THR A 341 5.50 9.75 -22.31
CA THR A 341 4.44 8.87 -21.80
C THR A 341 4.65 7.40 -22.20
N PRO A 342 5.79 6.78 -21.86
CA PRO A 342 6.17 5.46 -22.39
C PRO A 342 5.21 4.33 -22.00
N LEU A 343 4.46 4.51 -20.90
CA LEU A 343 3.51 3.52 -20.38
C LEU A 343 2.07 3.71 -20.88
N PHE A 344 1.79 4.77 -21.64
CA PHE A 344 0.44 5.06 -22.13
C PHE A 344 0.47 5.78 -23.48
N ASP A 345 -0.19 5.17 -24.47
CA ASP A 345 -0.28 5.70 -25.82
C ASP A 345 -1.52 6.60 -25.95
N LEU A 346 -1.30 7.92 -25.83
CA LEU A 346 -2.36 8.93 -25.87
C LEU A 346 -3.02 9.04 -27.25
N ASP A 347 -2.24 8.87 -28.31
CA ASP A 347 -2.76 8.88 -29.68
C ASP A 347 -3.70 7.69 -29.92
N LEU A 348 -3.27 6.49 -29.51
CA LEU A 348 -4.12 5.30 -29.56
C LEU A 348 -5.37 5.47 -28.68
N PHE A 349 -5.25 6.05 -27.49
CA PHE A 349 -6.38 6.33 -26.61
C PHE A 349 -7.43 7.22 -27.30
N PHE A 350 -7.03 8.37 -27.84
CA PHE A 350 -7.97 9.31 -28.47
C PHE A 350 -8.57 8.76 -29.77
N ARG A 351 -7.79 8.00 -30.57
CA ARG A 351 -8.34 7.27 -31.73
C ARG A 351 -9.39 6.23 -31.32
N SER A 352 -9.10 5.45 -30.28
CA SER A 352 -10.03 4.44 -29.75
C SER A 352 -11.29 5.09 -29.17
N LEU A 353 -11.12 6.24 -28.50
CA LEU A 353 -12.24 7.03 -27.98
C LEU A 353 -13.13 7.55 -29.10
N ALA A 354 -12.56 8.07 -30.19
CA ALA A 354 -13.33 8.56 -31.34
C ALA A 354 -14.19 7.45 -31.95
N ILE A 355 -13.61 6.26 -32.17
CA ILE A 355 -14.33 5.07 -32.70
C ILE A 355 -15.46 4.66 -31.74
N ALA A 356 -15.19 4.57 -30.44
CA ALA A 356 -16.20 4.18 -29.45
C ALA A 356 -17.36 5.18 -29.39
N ARG A 357 -17.08 6.48 -29.53
CA ARG A 357 -18.10 7.53 -29.56
C ARG A 357 -18.96 7.45 -30.81
N GLU A 358 -18.35 7.21 -31.97
CA GLU A 358 -19.06 7.01 -33.24
C GLU A 358 -20.00 5.80 -33.16
N HIS A 359 -19.52 4.67 -32.64
CA HIS A 359 -20.35 3.46 -32.45
C HIS A 359 -21.57 3.68 -31.55
N LYS A 360 -21.49 4.60 -30.57
CA LYS A 360 -22.59 4.95 -29.67
C LYS A 360 -23.40 6.16 -30.16
N ASN A 361 -23.17 6.64 -31.38
CA ASN A 361 -23.82 7.82 -31.97
C ASN A 361 -23.70 9.08 -31.09
N LEU A 362 -22.56 9.24 -30.41
CA LEU A 362 -22.28 10.43 -29.60
C LEU A 362 -21.72 11.55 -30.49
N THR A 363 -22.07 12.79 -30.17
CA THR A 363 -21.55 13.95 -30.92
C THR A 363 -20.01 14.03 -30.84
N THR A 364 -19.41 14.26 -31.99
CA THR A 364 -17.98 14.52 -32.20
C THR A 364 -17.75 15.91 -32.80
N ASP A 365 -18.76 16.79 -32.73
CA ASP A 365 -18.73 18.15 -33.28
C ASP A 365 -17.52 18.93 -32.72
N PRO A 366 -16.53 19.27 -33.56
CA PRO A 366 -15.34 20.02 -33.15
C PRO A 366 -15.65 21.42 -32.61
N GLU A 367 -16.75 22.02 -33.08
CA GLU A 367 -17.17 23.38 -32.74
C GLU A 367 -18.04 23.42 -31.47
N SER A 368 -18.41 22.26 -30.92
CA SER A 368 -19.15 22.20 -29.67
C SER A 368 -18.31 22.73 -28.53
N THR A 369 -18.87 23.68 -27.78
CA THR A 369 -18.28 24.20 -26.54
C THR A 369 -18.30 23.19 -25.40
N SER A 370 -19.02 22.08 -25.56
CA SER A 370 -19.12 20.99 -24.60
C SER A 370 -18.31 19.78 -25.04
N TRP A 371 -17.79 19.03 -24.08
CA TRP A 371 -17.06 17.80 -24.34
C TRP A 371 -17.53 16.64 -23.45
N GLY A 372 -17.26 15.43 -23.90
CA GLY A 372 -17.63 14.18 -23.25
C GLY A 372 -16.53 13.60 -22.40
N VAL A 373 -16.87 12.55 -21.63
CA VAL A 373 -15.92 11.82 -20.79
C VAL A 373 -14.77 11.29 -21.66
N GLY A 374 -13.54 11.52 -21.20
CA GLY A 374 -12.32 11.13 -21.89
C GLY A 374 -11.77 12.16 -22.88
N GLU A 375 -12.56 13.14 -23.34
CA GLU A 375 -12.08 14.17 -24.27
C GLU A 375 -11.17 15.21 -23.59
N ALA A 376 -11.28 15.37 -22.27
CA ALA A 376 -10.32 16.08 -21.42
C ALA A 376 -9.64 15.08 -20.49
N LEU A 377 -8.30 15.08 -20.48
CA LEU A 377 -7.50 14.05 -19.82
C LEU A 377 -6.35 14.67 -19.01
N LEU A 378 -6.23 14.23 -17.75
CA LEU A 378 -5.05 14.41 -16.92
C LEU A 378 -4.34 13.06 -16.77
N TYR A 379 -3.26 12.84 -17.50
CA TYR A 379 -2.50 11.59 -17.48
C TYR A 379 -1.23 11.74 -16.64
N GLY A 380 -0.92 10.79 -15.76
CA GLY A 380 0.37 10.73 -15.05
C GLY A 380 0.97 9.33 -15.05
N GLU A 381 2.26 9.22 -15.35
CA GLU A 381 2.94 7.92 -15.29
C GLU A 381 2.98 7.37 -13.86
N ALA A 382 3.37 8.21 -12.89
CA ALA A 382 3.33 7.88 -11.48
C ALA A 382 2.80 9.06 -10.68
N ILE A 383 1.70 8.88 -9.96
CA ILE A 383 1.10 9.94 -9.15
C ILE A 383 0.78 9.44 -7.74
N THR A 384 0.34 10.33 -6.85
CA THR A 384 -0.11 9.89 -5.52
C THR A 384 -1.39 9.07 -5.62
N SER A 385 -2.45 9.61 -6.23
CA SER A 385 -3.76 8.96 -6.39
C SER A 385 -4.64 9.82 -7.30
N THR A 386 -5.23 9.25 -8.36
CA THR A 386 -6.14 9.94 -9.28
C THR A 386 -7.32 10.53 -8.51
N GLN A 387 -7.80 9.82 -7.49
CA GLN A 387 -8.92 10.25 -6.66
C GLN A 387 -8.54 11.38 -5.72
N THR A 388 -7.43 11.22 -4.97
CA THR A 388 -7.02 12.18 -3.93
C THR A 388 -6.63 13.52 -4.53
N MET A 389 -6.01 13.51 -5.70
CA MET A 389 -5.60 14.73 -6.39
C MET A 389 -6.79 15.61 -6.79
N LEU A 390 -7.99 15.03 -6.91
CA LEU A 390 -9.22 15.76 -7.15
C LEU A 390 -9.97 16.05 -5.83
N ASP A 391 -10.36 15.02 -5.08
CA ASP A 391 -11.34 15.19 -3.98
C ASP A 391 -10.79 15.81 -2.68
N LYS A 392 -9.46 15.86 -2.50
CA LYS A 392 -8.81 16.54 -1.37
C LYS A 392 -8.31 17.94 -1.70
N ASN A 393 -8.57 18.42 -2.92
CA ASN A 393 -8.22 19.76 -3.37
C ASN A 393 -9.50 20.50 -3.79
N PRO A 394 -10.31 20.98 -2.82
CA PRO A 394 -11.65 21.52 -3.08
C PRO A 394 -11.67 22.77 -3.96
N ASN A 395 -10.64 23.62 -3.89
CA ASN A 395 -10.57 24.82 -4.73
C ASN A 395 -10.29 24.45 -6.19
N LEU A 396 -9.38 23.50 -6.42
CA LEU A 396 -9.10 22.94 -7.74
C LEU A 396 -10.35 22.24 -8.28
N LEU A 397 -10.94 21.34 -7.47
CA LEU A 397 -12.11 20.54 -7.83
C LEU A 397 -13.27 21.38 -8.34
N THR A 398 -13.60 22.45 -7.63
CA THR A 398 -14.74 23.33 -7.95
C THR A 398 -14.51 24.18 -9.20
N GLN A 399 -13.26 24.56 -9.48
CA GLN A 399 -12.89 25.36 -10.65
C GLN A 399 -12.72 24.53 -11.92
N LEU A 400 -12.31 23.26 -11.80
CA LEU A 400 -12.14 22.38 -12.96
C LEU A 400 -13.48 22.22 -13.72
N PRO A 401 -13.49 22.52 -15.03
CA PRO A 401 -14.61 22.18 -15.90
C PRO A 401 -14.78 20.66 -16.02
N THR A 402 -16.01 20.21 -16.30
CA THR A 402 -16.37 18.78 -16.36
C THR A 402 -17.01 18.44 -17.70
N PRO A 403 -16.85 17.20 -18.21
CA PRO A 403 -16.19 16.06 -17.58
C PRO A 403 -14.65 16.07 -17.71
N LEU A 404 -13.94 15.54 -16.73
CA LEU A 404 -12.48 15.37 -16.78
C LEU A 404 -12.11 13.94 -16.36
N LEU A 405 -11.26 13.28 -17.16
CA LEU A 405 -10.68 11.98 -16.83
C LEU A 405 -9.29 12.20 -16.24
N SER A 406 -9.00 11.64 -15.05
CA SER A 406 -7.65 11.55 -14.49
C SER A 406 -7.20 10.10 -14.56
N LEU A 407 -6.11 9.80 -15.25
CA LEU A 407 -5.60 8.45 -15.48
C LEU A 407 -4.15 8.33 -15.01
N ALA A 408 -3.79 7.18 -14.44
CA ALA A 408 -2.43 6.90 -14.05
C ALA A 408 -1.95 5.51 -14.43
N SER A 409 -0.65 5.38 -14.71
CA SER A 409 0.00 4.06 -14.85
C SER A 409 0.37 3.49 -13.47
N HIS A 410 0.72 4.35 -12.51
CA HIS A 410 1.04 4.00 -11.14
C HIS A 410 0.45 4.97 -10.11
N GLN A 411 -0.06 4.43 -9.00
CA GLN A 411 -0.45 5.21 -7.83
C GLN A 411 0.41 4.81 -6.61
N LEU A 412 1.15 5.77 -6.07
CA LEU A 412 2.02 5.60 -4.90
C LEU A 412 1.25 5.60 -3.57
N ALA A 413 0.03 6.12 -3.58
CA ALA A 413 -0.86 6.24 -2.43
C ALA A 413 -2.33 6.00 -2.84
N GLY A 414 -2.56 4.97 -3.67
CA GLY A 414 -3.90 4.55 -4.09
C GLY A 414 -4.81 4.25 -2.90
N ARG A 415 -6.07 4.69 -2.98
CA ARG A 415 -7.05 4.63 -1.89
C ARG A 415 -8.26 3.79 -2.27
N GLY A 416 -8.72 2.95 -1.34
CA GLY A 416 -10.03 2.30 -1.37
C GLY A 416 -11.02 2.97 -0.42
N ARG A 417 -12.16 2.32 -0.15
CA ARG A 417 -13.14 2.81 0.82
C ARG A 417 -12.59 2.80 2.25
N GLY A 418 -12.97 3.79 3.05
CA GLY A 418 -12.51 3.93 4.44
C GLY A 418 -11.00 4.16 4.48
N ASN A 419 -10.30 3.39 5.32
CA ASN A 419 -8.85 3.45 5.47
C ASN A 419 -8.10 2.41 4.61
N ASN A 420 -8.80 1.72 3.70
CA ASN A 420 -8.18 0.69 2.87
C ASN A 420 -7.24 1.30 1.83
N VAL A 421 -6.06 0.71 1.68
CA VAL A 421 -5.12 1.05 0.59
C VAL A 421 -5.48 0.24 -0.64
N TRP A 422 -5.48 0.89 -1.81
CA TRP A 422 -5.63 0.20 -3.08
C TRP A 422 -4.26 -0.02 -3.74
N LEU A 423 -3.85 -1.28 -3.87
CA LEU A 423 -2.62 -1.65 -4.56
C LEU A 423 -2.77 -1.50 -6.06
N SER A 424 -1.83 -0.79 -6.66
CA SER A 424 -1.83 -0.44 -8.08
C SER A 424 -0.59 -1.00 -8.80
N PRO A 425 -0.46 -2.34 -8.95
CA PRO A 425 0.60 -2.93 -9.76
C PRO A 425 0.51 -2.48 -11.22
N SER A 426 1.61 -2.63 -11.95
CA SER A 426 1.64 -2.45 -13.40
C SER A 426 0.55 -3.28 -14.09
N GLY A 427 -0.06 -2.72 -15.13
CA GLY A 427 -1.13 -3.37 -15.91
C GLY A 427 -2.54 -3.25 -15.31
N CYS A 428 -2.71 -2.58 -14.17
CA CYS A 428 -4.02 -2.12 -13.72
C CYS A 428 -4.46 -0.88 -14.51
N LEU A 429 -5.76 -0.74 -14.77
CA LEU A 429 -6.34 0.49 -15.27
C LEU A 429 -6.66 1.38 -14.05
N LEU A 430 -5.98 2.52 -13.88
CA LEU A 430 -6.15 3.39 -12.71
C LEU A 430 -6.72 4.72 -13.16
N PHE A 431 -7.96 5.04 -12.82
CA PHE A 431 -8.52 6.33 -13.20
C PHE A 431 -9.57 6.85 -12.24
N SER A 432 -9.82 8.16 -12.34
CA SER A 432 -10.93 8.85 -11.70
C SER A 432 -11.63 9.75 -12.73
N VAL A 433 -12.96 9.76 -12.71
CA VAL A 433 -13.78 10.65 -13.54
C VAL A 433 -14.38 11.74 -12.66
N LEU A 434 -14.17 12.99 -13.03
CA LEU A 434 -14.84 14.14 -12.43
C LEU A 434 -16.07 14.51 -13.26
N LEU A 435 -17.23 14.49 -12.61
CA LEU A 435 -18.52 14.94 -13.13
C LEU A 435 -19.11 16.02 -12.22
N ARG A 436 -19.99 16.87 -12.78
CA ARG A 436 -20.75 17.85 -12.01
C ARG A 436 -22.23 17.75 -12.37
N VAL A 437 -23.07 17.54 -11.37
CA VAL A 437 -24.52 17.43 -11.54
C VAL A 437 -25.23 18.57 -10.81
N SER A 438 -26.30 19.09 -11.40
CA SER A 438 -27.16 20.09 -10.75
C SER A 438 -28.17 19.40 -9.85
N LEU A 439 -28.33 19.87 -8.60
CA LEU A 439 -29.36 19.33 -7.70
C LEU A 439 -30.78 19.62 -8.17
N ALA A 440 -30.96 20.61 -9.07
CA ALA A 440 -32.24 20.91 -9.68
C ALA A 440 -32.69 19.81 -10.65
N SER A 441 -31.76 19.20 -11.39
CA SER A 441 -32.06 18.12 -12.35
C SER A 441 -31.83 16.73 -11.77
N PHE A 442 -30.91 16.58 -10.82
CA PHE A 442 -30.55 15.31 -10.20
C PHE A 442 -30.57 15.43 -8.67
N PRO A 443 -31.71 15.10 -8.02
CA PRO A 443 -31.88 15.25 -6.58
C PRO A 443 -30.86 14.48 -5.74
N ALA A 444 -30.50 15.01 -4.58
CA ALA A 444 -29.44 14.47 -3.71
C ALA A 444 -29.66 12.99 -3.30
N ASN A 445 -30.91 12.59 -3.08
CA ASN A 445 -31.26 11.20 -2.73
C ASN A 445 -31.01 10.20 -3.87
N LYS A 446 -30.78 10.67 -5.10
CA LYS A 446 -30.43 9.81 -6.25
C LYS A 446 -28.93 9.67 -6.48
N LEU A 447 -28.07 10.43 -5.78
CA LEU A 447 -26.61 10.39 -5.96
C LEU A 447 -26.01 8.99 -5.74
N VAL A 448 -26.61 8.19 -4.86
CA VAL A 448 -26.20 6.80 -4.61
C VAL A 448 -26.23 5.94 -5.89
N PHE A 449 -27.14 6.23 -6.82
CA PHE A 449 -27.28 5.47 -8.06
C PHE A 449 -26.14 5.72 -9.04
N ILE A 450 -25.38 6.81 -8.90
CA ILE A 450 -24.21 7.07 -9.78
C ILE A 450 -23.20 5.94 -9.66
N GLN A 451 -22.93 5.45 -8.45
CA GLN A 451 -22.02 4.32 -8.24
C GLN A 451 -22.52 3.05 -8.95
N TYR A 452 -23.83 2.83 -8.96
CA TYR A 452 -24.41 1.62 -9.57
C TYR A 452 -24.40 1.73 -11.09
N LEU A 453 -24.77 2.89 -11.64
CA LEU A 453 -24.70 3.15 -13.07
C LEU A 453 -23.27 3.01 -13.58
N PHE A 454 -22.30 3.54 -12.83
CA PHE A 454 -20.90 3.40 -13.18
C PHE A 454 -20.45 1.93 -13.12
N ALA A 455 -20.82 1.19 -12.07
CA ALA A 455 -20.51 -0.25 -11.99
C ALA A 455 -21.08 -1.05 -13.16
N LEU A 456 -22.31 -0.75 -13.57
CA LEU A 456 -22.95 -1.39 -14.71
C LEU A 456 -22.23 -1.03 -16.02
N ALA A 457 -21.89 0.24 -16.22
CA ALA A 457 -21.15 0.70 -17.40
C ALA A 457 -19.80 -0.02 -17.55
N VAL A 458 -19.08 -0.24 -16.45
CA VAL A 458 -17.83 -0.99 -16.47
C VAL A 458 -18.06 -2.46 -16.82
N VAL A 459 -19.05 -3.10 -16.21
CA VAL A 459 -19.36 -4.51 -16.51
C VAL A 459 -19.77 -4.67 -17.98
N GLU A 460 -20.55 -3.74 -18.52
CA GLU A 460 -20.92 -3.71 -19.93
C GLU A 460 -19.69 -3.50 -20.83
N ALA A 461 -18.81 -2.55 -20.49
CA ALA A 461 -17.56 -2.33 -21.22
C ALA A 461 -16.66 -3.59 -21.22
N CYS A 462 -16.56 -4.30 -20.09
CA CYS A 462 -15.84 -5.56 -20.01
C CYS A 462 -16.41 -6.64 -20.95
N ARG A 463 -17.71 -6.62 -21.24
CA ARG A 463 -18.36 -7.61 -22.12
C ARG A 463 -18.25 -7.27 -23.60
N GLU A 464 -17.81 -6.06 -23.95
CA GLU A 464 -17.59 -5.71 -25.35
C GLU A 464 -16.52 -6.63 -25.96
N GLU A 465 -16.76 -7.10 -27.19
CA GLU A 465 -15.95 -8.11 -27.88
C GLU A 465 -14.49 -7.67 -28.08
N ASN A 466 -14.29 -6.37 -28.30
CA ASN A 466 -12.98 -5.73 -28.45
C ASN A 466 -12.26 -5.45 -27.12
N VAL A 467 -12.88 -5.75 -25.97
CA VAL A 467 -12.30 -5.51 -24.63
C VAL A 467 -11.95 -6.84 -23.96
N LEU A 468 -12.94 -7.61 -23.48
CA LEU A 468 -12.72 -8.98 -22.99
C LEU A 468 -13.64 -10.02 -23.65
N GLY A 469 -14.67 -9.59 -24.39
CA GLY A 469 -15.64 -10.47 -25.06
C GLY A 469 -16.17 -11.56 -24.13
N LYS A 470 -16.05 -12.82 -24.57
CA LYS A 470 -16.47 -14.01 -23.79
C LYS A 470 -15.92 -14.08 -22.37
N TRP A 471 -14.73 -13.53 -22.10
CA TRP A 471 -14.15 -13.53 -20.75
C TRP A 471 -14.84 -12.50 -19.84
N GLY A 472 -15.42 -11.44 -20.42
CA GLY A 472 -16.24 -10.45 -19.74
C GLY A 472 -17.57 -11.00 -19.22
N GLU A 473 -18.07 -12.12 -19.78
CA GLU A 473 -19.31 -12.77 -19.35
C GLU A 473 -19.25 -13.29 -17.91
N GLY A 474 -18.05 -13.49 -17.36
CA GLY A 474 -17.84 -13.86 -15.95
C GLY A 474 -17.87 -12.68 -14.98
N ILE A 475 -17.91 -11.43 -15.47
CA ILE A 475 -17.79 -10.23 -14.63
C ILE A 475 -19.13 -9.88 -13.99
N ARG A 476 -19.12 -9.70 -12.67
CA ARG A 476 -20.28 -9.44 -11.82
C ARG A 476 -19.99 -8.29 -10.86
N VAL A 477 -21.04 -7.55 -10.51
CA VAL A 477 -20.99 -6.58 -9.41
C VAL A 477 -21.20 -7.33 -8.10
N LYS A 478 -20.22 -7.26 -7.19
CA LYS A 478 -20.45 -7.54 -5.77
C LYS A 478 -20.89 -6.24 -5.11
N TRP A 479 -22.17 -6.19 -4.77
CA TRP A 479 -22.78 -5.01 -4.18
C TRP A 479 -22.03 -4.56 -2.90
N PRO A 480 -21.83 -3.25 -2.69
CA PRO A 480 -22.32 -2.14 -3.53
C PRO A 480 -21.35 -1.61 -4.58
N ASN A 481 -20.07 -1.99 -4.55
CA ASN A 481 -19.02 -1.21 -5.22
C ASN A 481 -17.83 -2.03 -5.74
N ASP A 482 -17.86 -3.36 -5.66
CA ASP A 482 -16.74 -4.18 -6.10
C ASP A 482 -17.08 -4.95 -7.38
N LEU A 483 -16.08 -5.18 -8.21
CA LEU A 483 -16.19 -6.01 -9.42
C LEU A 483 -15.49 -7.34 -9.17
N TYR A 484 -16.16 -8.44 -9.53
CA TYR A 484 -15.66 -9.79 -9.37
C TYR A 484 -15.74 -10.55 -10.69
N ALA A 485 -14.74 -11.37 -10.96
CA ALA A 485 -14.77 -12.36 -12.04
C ALA A 485 -15.07 -13.74 -11.46
N LEU A 486 -15.82 -14.54 -12.22
CA LEU A 486 -15.99 -15.98 -11.99
C LEU A 486 -14.89 -16.72 -12.75
N VAL A 487 -14.01 -17.42 -12.05
CA VAL A 487 -12.80 -18.06 -12.60
C VAL A 487 -12.86 -19.58 -12.44
N GLY A 488 -12.46 -20.31 -13.49
CA GLY A 488 -12.37 -21.77 -13.51
C GLY A 488 -13.73 -22.47 -13.59
N GLU A 489 -13.71 -23.79 -13.80
CA GLU A 489 -14.92 -24.63 -13.98
C GLU A 489 -15.86 -24.59 -12.76
N GLY A 490 -15.32 -24.33 -11.56
CA GLY A 490 -16.08 -24.20 -10.31
C GLY A 490 -16.65 -22.81 -10.03
N GLY A 491 -16.38 -21.80 -10.87
CA GLY A 491 -16.91 -20.44 -10.71
C GLY A 491 -16.38 -19.67 -9.49
N GLU A 492 -15.09 -19.83 -9.16
CA GLU A 492 -14.45 -19.14 -8.03
C GLU A 492 -14.56 -17.62 -8.20
N LYS A 493 -15.02 -16.91 -7.17
CA LYS A 493 -15.20 -15.45 -7.21
C LYS A 493 -13.92 -14.74 -6.83
N ARG A 494 -13.29 -14.05 -7.78
CA ARG A 494 -12.10 -13.22 -7.53
C ARG A 494 -12.37 -11.75 -7.74
N LYS A 495 -11.93 -10.91 -6.80
CA LYS A 495 -12.06 -9.46 -6.92
C LYS A 495 -11.15 -8.94 -8.03
N VAL A 496 -11.75 -8.35 -9.06
CA VAL A 496 -11.05 -7.76 -10.20
C VAL A 496 -11.14 -6.25 -10.22
N GLY A 497 -11.98 -5.62 -9.42
CA GLY A 497 -12.00 -4.16 -9.35
C GLY A 497 -12.76 -3.60 -8.17
N GLY A 498 -12.67 -2.29 -8.01
CA GLY A 498 -13.37 -1.54 -6.97
C GLY A 498 -13.66 -0.14 -7.44
N ILE A 499 -14.87 0.33 -7.11
CA ILE A 499 -15.35 1.67 -7.40
C ILE A 499 -15.41 2.46 -6.10
N LEU A 500 -14.95 3.71 -6.16
CA LEU A 500 -14.97 4.67 -5.07
C LEU A 500 -15.60 5.96 -5.56
N VAL A 501 -16.77 6.32 -5.04
CA VAL A 501 -17.45 7.57 -5.35
C VAL A 501 -17.32 8.54 -4.18
N ASN A 502 -16.83 9.74 -4.45
CA ASN A 502 -16.81 10.86 -3.53
C ASN A 502 -17.65 12.00 -4.09
N THR A 503 -18.49 12.59 -3.25
CA THR A 503 -19.34 13.74 -3.62
C THR A 503 -18.99 14.96 -2.78
N SER A 504 -18.86 16.13 -3.41
CA SER A 504 -18.73 17.42 -2.74
C SER A 504 -19.86 18.35 -3.17
N PHE A 505 -20.48 19.05 -2.22
CA PHE A 505 -21.65 19.90 -2.47
C PHE A 505 -21.22 21.36 -2.48
N SER A 506 -21.52 22.09 -3.56
CA SER A 506 -21.20 23.51 -3.69
C SER A 506 -22.19 24.22 -4.60
N GLY A 507 -22.75 25.36 -4.15
CA GLY A 507 -23.56 26.26 -4.99
C GLY A 507 -24.76 25.61 -5.69
N GLY A 508 -25.46 24.68 -5.04
CA GLY A 508 -26.60 23.95 -5.62
C GLY A 508 -26.20 22.88 -6.66
N LYS A 509 -24.91 22.62 -6.81
CA LYS A 509 -24.33 21.56 -7.64
C LYS A 509 -23.60 20.54 -6.78
N VAL A 510 -23.33 19.38 -7.35
CA VAL A 510 -22.55 18.32 -6.72
C VAL A 510 -21.42 17.92 -7.66
N ASP A 511 -20.20 18.05 -7.16
CA ASP A 511 -19.01 17.45 -7.75
C ASP A 511 -18.98 15.98 -7.39
N VAL A 512 -18.84 15.12 -8.40
CA VAL A 512 -18.80 13.67 -8.23
C VAL A 512 -17.49 13.17 -8.82
N VAL A 513 -16.61 12.67 -7.95
CA VAL A 513 -15.34 12.04 -8.34
C VAL A 513 -15.50 10.53 -8.21
N ILE A 514 -15.45 9.83 -9.34
CA ILE A 514 -15.65 8.38 -9.44
C ILE A 514 -14.30 7.73 -9.76
N GLY A 515 -13.67 7.11 -8.78
CA GLY A 515 -12.44 6.35 -8.93
C GLY A 515 -12.70 4.88 -9.22
N GLU A 516 -11.94 4.31 -10.14
CA GLU A 516 -11.98 2.90 -10.47
C GLU A 516 -10.58 2.32 -10.61
N VAL A 517 -10.44 1.07 -10.16
CA VAL A 517 -9.26 0.29 -10.49
C VAL A 517 -9.60 -1.16 -10.84
N PRO A 518 -9.65 -1.52 -12.13
CA PRO A 518 -9.50 -2.90 -12.59
C PRO A 518 -8.10 -3.46 -12.31
N ARG A 519 -8.02 -4.70 -11.83
CA ARG A 519 -6.81 -5.51 -11.68
C ARG A 519 -6.43 -6.16 -13.02
N HIS A 520 -5.12 -6.31 -13.21
CA HIS A 520 -4.41 -6.83 -14.39
C HIS A 520 -5.10 -7.92 -15.23
N GLN A 521 -4.96 -7.78 -16.56
CA GLN A 521 -5.22 -8.75 -17.64
C GLN A 521 -4.75 -10.21 -17.39
N SER A 522 -3.72 -10.47 -16.58
CA SER A 522 -3.19 -11.83 -16.35
C SER A 522 -4.07 -12.66 -15.41
N MET A 523 -5.02 -12.06 -14.70
CA MET A 523 -6.13 -12.80 -14.11
C MET A 523 -7.16 -13.24 -15.17
N PHE A 524 -7.27 -12.52 -16.29
CA PHE A 524 -8.18 -12.85 -17.39
C PHE A 524 -7.58 -13.86 -18.36
N SER A 525 -6.24 -14.03 -18.41
CA SER A 525 -5.62 -15.14 -19.13
C SER A 525 -5.75 -16.50 -18.42
N LYS A 526 -6.28 -16.50 -17.19
CA LYS A 526 -6.67 -17.69 -16.41
C LYS A 526 -8.19 -17.83 -16.24
N LEU A 527 -8.97 -16.86 -16.72
CA LEU A 527 -10.36 -17.13 -17.05
C LEU A 527 -10.36 -18.13 -18.19
#